data_AF-A0A3A0CLC3-F1
#
_entry.id   AF-A0A3A0CLC3-F1
#
_cell.length_a   1.000
_cell.length_b   1.000
_cell.length_c   1.000
_cell.angle_alpha   90.00
_cell.angle_beta   90.00
_cell.angle_gamma   90.00
#
_symmetry.space_group_name_H-M   'P 1'
#
loop_
_entity.id
_entity.type
_entity.pdbx_description
1 polymer ?
#
loop_
_entity_poly.entity_id
_entity_poly.type
_entity_poly.pdbx_seq_one_letter_code
_entity_poly.pdbx_strand_id
1 'polypeptide(L)'
;MLLLLLTLGGIARADDIEQLQREVTAAENTYKEAVKAETRAAESLKDNLDKQKSAPDAEKAKLKSEAVKLDEAARKASAARMQAAETLADKRGALRAEASKVAEEQINAQGDANSRARKAGEALGTWSAALGALPGVPARTDTSSVADPAVCAAIKQDDKARFNAYITWAGGEQSRLDTEIKRAENLIKNDARFAGADGHKRLMDEAKSLKSTLESRRKDVGELLKTARERLASLDR
;
A
#
# COMPACT_ATOMS: atom_id res chain seq x y z
N MET A 1 -38.76 -20.29 16.90
CA MET A 1 -38.05 -20.15 15.60
C MET A 1 -37.22 -18.85 15.60
N LEU A 2 -36.31 -18.70 16.57
CA LEU A 2 -35.62 -17.42 16.86
C LEU A 2 -34.15 -17.64 17.29
N LEU A 3 -33.54 -18.71 16.75
CA LEU A 3 -32.18 -19.14 17.08
C LEU A 3 -31.29 -19.37 15.84
N LEU A 4 -31.75 -18.99 14.65
CA LEU A 4 -31.06 -19.27 13.37
C LEU A 4 -30.46 -18.05 12.67
N LEU A 5 -30.59 -16.84 13.23
CA LEU A 5 -30.14 -15.60 12.56
C LEU A 5 -28.81 -15.03 13.09
N LEU A 6 -28.25 -15.56 14.18
CA LEU A 6 -26.99 -15.05 14.77
C LEU A 6 -25.73 -15.76 14.27
N THR A 7 -25.86 -16.91 13.61
CA THR A 7 -24.72 -17.65 13.03
C THR A 7 -24.41 -17.22 11.60
N LEU A 8 -25.41 -16.78 10.83
CA LEU A 8 -25.24 -16.39 9.43
C LEU A 8 -24.37 -15.13 9.25
N GLY A 9 -24.48 -14.15 10.14
CA GLY A 9 -23.65 -12.93 10.06
C GLY A 9 -22.18 -13.13 10.42
N GLY A 10 -21.87 -14.15 11.22
CA GLY A 10 -20.48 -14.49 11.60
C GLY A 10 -19.75 -15.37 10.57
N ILE A 11 -20.49 -16.20 9.82
CA ILE A 11 -19.95 -17.04 8.75
C ILE A 11 -19.67 -16.17 7.50
N ALA A 12 -20.64 -15.35 7.09
CA ALA A 12 -20.48 -14.48 5.93
C ALA A 12 -19.26 -13.53 6.03
N ARG A 13 -18.93 -13.03 7.23
CA ARG A 13 -17.76 -12.14 7.41
C ARG A 13 -16.42 -12.85 7.53
N ALA A 14 -16.41 -14.09 8.03
CA ALA A 14 -15.21 -14.91 7.96
C ALA A 14 -14.88 -15.21 6.49
N ASP A 15 -15.91 -15.49 5.68
CA ASP A 15 -15.80 -15.67 4.23
C ASP A 15 -15.33 -14.38 3.55
N ASP A 16 -15.83 -13.20 3.98
CA ASP A 16 -15.39 -11.90 3.47
C ASP A 16 -13.91 -11.62 3.78
N ILE A 17 -13.44 -11.88 5.01
CA ILE A 17 -12.02 -11.71 5.37
C ILE A 17 -11.14 -12.67 4.57
N GLU A 18 -11.52 -13.94 4.45
CA GLU A 18 -10.75 -14.93 3.69
C GLU A 18 -10.70 -14.55 2.20
N GLN A 19 -11.81 -14.10 1.63
CA GLN A 19 -11.84 -13.57 0.27
C GLN A 19 -10.90 -12.37 0.12
N LEU A 20 -10.98 -11.38 1.01
CA LEU A 20 -10.12 -10.20 0.97
C LEU A 20 -8.63 -10.56 1.14
N GLN A 21 -8.29 -11.57 1.96
CA GLN A 21 -6.93 -12.08 2.08
C GLN A 21 -6.43 -12.72 0.77
N ARG A 22 -7.29 -13.49 0.08
CA ARG A 22 -6.98 -14.03 -1.25
C ARG A 22 -6.77 -12.91 -2.28
N GLU A 23 -7.61 -11.88 -2.26
CA GLU A 23 -7.49 -10.73 -3.15
C GLU A 23 -6.21 -9.92 -2.88
N VAL A 24 -5.84 -9.71 -1.61
CA VAL A 24 -4.56 -9.10 -1.23
C VAL A 24 -3.40 -9.94 -1.75
N THR A 25 -3.43 -11.25 -1.55
CA THR A 25 -2.37 -12.16 -2.03
C THR A 25 -2.23 -12.11 -3.55
N ALA A 26 -3.34 -12.11 -4.28
CA ALA A 26 -3.34 -11.98 -5.73
C ALA A 26 -2.74 -10.62 -6.16
N ALA A 27 -3.17 -9.52 -5.54
CA ALA A 27 -2.66 -8.18 -5.82
C ALA A 27 -1.15 -8.05 -5.48
N GLU A 28 -0.69 -8.69 -4.41
CA GLU A 28 0.74 -8.74 -4.05
C GLU A 28 1.57 -9.46 -5.11
N ASN A 29 1.06 -10.57 -5.65
CA ASN A 29 1.73 -11.29 -6.72
C ASN A 29 1.79 -10.46 -8.00
N THR A 30 0.68 -9.80 -8.37
CA THR A 30 0.66 -8.87 -9.51
C THR A 30 1.66 -7.73 -9.31
N TYR A 31 1.73 -7.15 -8.11
CA TYR A 31 2.69 -6.09 -7.79
C TYR A 31 4.14 -6.58 -7.91
N LYS A 32 4.46 -7.77 -7.38
CA LYS A 32 5.80 -8.35 -7.48
C LYS A 32 6.21 -8.60 -8.93
N GLU A 33 5.31 -9.11 -9.76
CA GLU A 33 5.60 -9.31 -11.19
C GLU A 33 5.76 -7.98 -11.93
N ALA A 34 4.96 -6.97 -11.61
CA ALA A 34 5.11 -5.64 -12.19
C ALA A 34 6.44 -4.96 -11.79
N VAL A 35 6.89 -5.13 -10.54
CA VAL A 35 8.23 -4.68 -10.09
C VAL A 35 9.32 -5.37 -10.90
N LYS A 36 9.27 -6.71 -11.04
CA LYS A 36 10.25 -7.46 -11.85
C LYS A 36 10.27 -6.99 -13.31
N ALA A 37 9.10 -6.73 -13.89
CA ALA A 37 8.98 -6.23 -15.26
C ALA A 37 9.59 -4.84 -15.41
N GLU A 38 9.33 -3.92 -14.46
CA GLU A 38 9.94 -2.58 -14.44
C GLU A 38 11.46 -2.67 -14.31
N THR A 39 11.97 -3.49 -13.39
CA THR A 39 13.42 -3.70 -13.21
C THR A 39 14.07 -4.20 -14.50
N ARG A 40 13.52 -5.24 -15.13
CA ARG A 40 14.05 -5.78 -16.40
C ARG A 40 14.03 -4.75 -17.53
N ALA A 41 12.96 -3.95 -17.63
CA ALA A 41 12.86 -2.93 -18.66
C ALA A 41 13.88 -1.80 -18.44
N ALA A 42 14.08 -1.37 -17.19
CA ALA A 42 15.09 -0.39 -16.83
C ALA A 42 16.52 -0.90 -17.08
N GLU A 43 16.82 -2.15 -16.72
CA GLU A 43 18.11 -2.80 -16.99
C GLU A 43 18.37 -2.91 -18.49
N SER A 44 17.37 -3.34 -19.28
CA SER A 44 17.51 -3.44 -20.74
C SER A 44 17.81 -2.09 -21.39
N LEU A 45 17.13 -1.02 -20.93
CA LEU A 45 17.40 0.34 -21.39
C LEU A 45 18.83 0.77 -21.02
N LYS A 46 19.25 0.54 -19.77
CA LYS A 46 20.61 0.87 -19.31
C LYS A 46 21.67 0.16 -20.13
N ASP A 47 21.55 -1.15 -20.33
CA ASP A 47 22.48 -1.95 -21.11
C ASP A 47 22.56 -1.46 -22.56
N ASN A 48 21.44 -1.05 -23.15
CA ASN A 48 21.43 -0.47 -24.49
C ASN A 48 22.17 0.87 -24.53
N LEU A 49 21.91 1.76 -23.57
CA LEU A 49 22.60 3.05 -23.46
C LEU A 49 24.11 2.90 -23.22
N ASP A 50 24.52 1.88 -22.46
CA ASP A 50 25.94 1.58 -22.25
C ASP A 50 26.62 1.07 -23.53
N LYS A 51 25.95 0.20 -24.30
CA LYS A 51 26.45 -0.23 -25.64
C LYS A 51 26.61 0.95 -26.61
N GLN A 52 25.76 1.97 -26.54
CA GLN A 52 25.87 3.16 -27.40
C GLN A 52 27.16 3.96 -27.19
N LYS A 53 27.79 3.86 -26.01
CA LYS A 53 29.01 4.62 -25.68
C LYS A 53 30.24 4.14 -26.45
N SER A 54 30.29 2.85 -26.79
CA SER A 54 31.41 2.21 -27.49
C SER A 54 31.08 1.74 -28.91
N ALA A 55 29.82 1.90 -29.36
CA ALA A 55 29.38 1.47 -30.69
C ALA A 55 29.90 2.37 -31.83
N PRO A 56 30.32 1.79 -32.97
CA PRO A 56 30.56 2.53 -34.22
C PRO A 56 29.30 3.27 -34.72
N ASP A 57 29.47 4.33 -35.51
CA ASP A 57 28.36 5.23 -35.90
C ASP A 57 27.16 4.53 -36.55
N ALA A 58 27.40 3.54 -37.41
CA ALA A 58 26.33 2.77 -38.06
C ALA A 58 25.51 1.93 -37.06
N GLU A 59 26.15 1.37 -36.03
CA GLU A 59 25.49 0.59 -34.97
C GLU A 59 24.83 1.52 -33.94
N LYS A 60 25.42 2.68 -33.69
CA LYS A 60 24.90 3.71 -32.80
C LYS A 60 23.53 4.22 -33.25
N ALA A 61 23.29 4.38 -34.55
CA ALA A 61 21.99 4.76 -35.08
C ALA A 61 20.90 3.70 -34.78
N LYS A 62 21.23 2.41 -34.92
CA LYS A 62 20.33 1.30 -34.61
C LYS A 62 20.03 1.23 -33.11
N LEU A 63 21.06 1.34 -32.27
CA LEU A 63 20.91 1.33 -30.81
C LEU A 63 20.08 2.54 -30.32
N LYS A 64 20.24 3.73 -30.91
CA LYS A 64 19.38 4.88 -30.61
C LYS A 64 17.90 4.60 -30.89
N SER A 65 17.57 3.97 -32.01
CA SER A 65 16.18 3.58 -32.33
C SER A 65 15.64 2.53 -31.35
N GLU A 66 16.49 1.59 -30.92
CA GLU A 66 16.14 0.58 -29.92
C GLU A 66 15.94 1.19 -28.52
N ALA A 67 16.76 2.16 -28.13
CA ALA A 67 16.60 2.88 -26.87
C ALA A 67 15.25 3.58 -26.75
N VAL A 68 14.69 4.12 -27.84
CA VAL A 68 13.34 4.70 -27.82
C VAL A 68 12.28 3.63 -27.48
N LYS A 69 12.40 2.43 -28.05
CA LYS A 69 11.47 1.32 -27.76
C LYS A 69 11.62 0.80 -26.34
N LEU A 70 12.86 0.71 -25.85
CA LEU A 70 13.16 0.28 -24.48
C LEU A 70 12.71 1.30 -23.44
N ASP A 71 12.84 2.60 -23.74
CA ASP A 71 12.30 3.67 -22.90
C ASP A 71 10.77 3.63 -22.85
N GLU A 72 10.09 3.43 -23.99
CA GLU A 72 8.64 3.25 -24.01
C GLU A 72 8.20 2.02 -23.20
N ALA A 73 8.93 0.91 -23.31
CA ALA A 73 8.67 -0.29 -22.53
C ALA A 73 8.89 -0.06 -21.02
N ALA A 74 9.95 0.66 -20.64
CA ALA A 74 10.23 1.01 -19.25
C ALA A 74 9.14 1.90 -18.66
N ARG A 75 8.65 2.90 -19.42
CA ARG A 75 7.52 3.74 -19.01
C ARG A 75 6.23 2.94 -18.83
N LYS A 76 5.91 2.04 -19.78
CA LYS A 76 4.75 1.15 -19.68
C LYS A 76 4.84 0.22 -18.47
N ALA A 77 6.01 -0.36 -18.21
CA ALA A 77 6.24 -1.22 -17.06
C ALA A 77 6.12 -0.44 -15.73
N SER A 78 6.63 0.80 -15.68
CA SER A 78 6.48 1.67 -14.52
C SER A 78 5.02 2.03 -14.25
N ALA A 79 4.25 2.37 -15.29
CA ALA A 79 2.82 2.61 -15.19
C ALA A 79 2.06 1.38 -14.64
N ALA A 80 2.36 0.19 -15.16
CA ALA A 80 1.77 -1.06 -14.69
C ALA A 80 2.11 -1.34 -13.22
N ARG A 81 3.36 -1.08 -12.79
CA ARG A 81 3.76 -1.21 -11.39
C ARG A 81 3.00 -0.23 -10.50
N MET A 82 2.82 1.02 -10.93
CA MET A 82 2.04 2.01 -10.18
C MET A 82 0.58 1.56 -10.01
N GLN A 83 -0.06 1.11 -11.08
CA GLN A 83 -1.43 0.59 -11.04
C GLN A 83 -1.56 -0.65 -10.12
N ALA A 84 -0.60 -1.56 -10.17
CA ALA A 84 -0.56 -2.71 -9.29
C ALA A 84 -0.34 -2.32 -7.81
N ALA A 85 0.47 -1.29 -7.56
CA ALA A 85 0.69 -0.75 -6.22
C ALA A 85 -0.58 -0.12 -5.63
N GLU A 86 -1.31 0.64 -6.44
CA GLU A 86 -2.59 1.25 -6.09
C GLU A 86 -3.63 0.17 -5.76
N THR A 87 -3.79 -0.81 -6.65
CA THR A 87 -4.70 -1.95 -6.44
C THR A 87 -4.37 -2.70 -5.15
N LEU A 88 -3.08 -2.96 -4.89
CA LEU A 88 -2.64 -3.61 -3.65
C LEU A 88 -2.96 -2.76 -2.41
N ALA A 89 -2.74 -1.44 -2.48
CA ALA A 89 -3.05 -0.52 -1.38
C ALA A 89 -4.55 -0.48 -1.07
N ASP A 90 -5.39 -0.55 -2.10
CA ASP A 90 -6.84 -0.59 -1.96
C ASP A 90 -7.33 -1.89 -1.34
N LYS A 91 -6.84 -3.04 -1.83
CA LYS A 91 -7.19 -4.36 -1.28
C LYS A 91 -6.75 -4.52 0.17
N ARG A 92 -5.52 -4.08 0.50
CA ARG A 92 -5.05 -4.01 1.89
C ARG A 92 -5.91 -3.07 2.73
N GLY A 93 -6.34 -1.96 2.16
CA GLY A 93 -7.28 -1.03 2.77
C GLY A 93 -8.60 -1.65 3.15
N ALA A 94 -9.22 -2.37 2.20
CA ALA A 94 -10.47 -3.09 2.42
C ALA A 94 -10.32 -4.18 3.50
N LEU A 95 -9.24 -4.97 3.43
CA LEU A 95 -8.95 -6.01 4.43
C LEU A 95 -8.78 -5.42 5.83
N ARG A 96 -8.05 -4.31 5.97
CA ARG A 96 -7.92 -3.58 7.25
C ARG A 96 -9.26 -3.04 7.76
N ALA A 97 -10.06 -2.48 6.87
CA ALA A 97 -11.36 -1.92 7.23
C ALA A 97 -12.31 -3.00 7.77
N GLU A 98 -12.35 -4.18 7.13
CA GLU A 98 -13.19 -5.29 7.57
C GLU A 98 -12.63 -5.94 8.84
N ALA A 99 -11.32 -6.21 8.90
CA ALA A 99 -10.69 -6.79 10.08
C ALA A 99 -10.84 -5.90 11.33
N SER A 100 -10.66 -4.58 11.20
CA SER A 100 -10.88 -3.65 12.32
C SER A 100 -12.33 -3.64 12.79
N LYS A 101 -13.28 -3.69 11.87
CA LYS A 101 -14.72 -3.76 12.19
C LYS A 101 -15.07 -5.07 12.91
N VAL A 102 -14.59 -6.21 12.43
CA VAL A 102 -14.82 -7.51 13.08
C VAL A 102 -14.26 -7.51 14.50
N ALA A 103 -13.08 -6.93 14.72
CA ALA A 103 -12.50 -6.79 16.06
C ALA A 103 -13.38 -5.93 16.99
N GLU A 104 -13.85 -4.76 16.51
CA GLU A 104 -14.72 -3.88 17.30
C GLU A 104 -16.08 -4.50 17.61
N GLU A 105 -16.64 -5.29 16.71
CA GLU A 105 -17.93 -5.95 16.94
C GLU A 105 -17.88 -6.95 18.09
N GLN A 106 -16.72 -7.57 18.34
CA GLN A 106 -16.57 -8.50 19.46
C GLN A 106 -16.65 -7.82 20.83
N ILE A 107 -16.52 -6.48 20.88
CA ILE A 107 -16.72 -5.69 22.10
C ILE A 107 -18.16 -5.80 22.59
N ASN A 108 -19.12 -5.68 21.66
CA ASN A 108 -20.56 -5.62 21.97
C ASN A 108 -21.30 -6.92 21.64
N ALA A 109 -20.62 -7.88 21.01
CA ALA A 109 -21.20 -9.19 20.72
C ALA A 109 -21.65 -9.88 22.02
N GLN A 110 -22.78 -10.57 21.93
CA GLN A 110 -23.27 -11.42 23.01
C GLN A 110 -22.63 -12.81 22.91
N GLY A 111 -22.58 -13.50 24.05
CA GLY A 111 -22.09 -14.87 24.14
C GLY A 111 -20.72 -15.00 24.81
N ASP A 112 -20.14 -16.18 24.64
CA ASP A 112 -18.94 -16.63 25.34
C ASP A 112 -17.74 -15.67 25.16
N ALA A 113 -17.13 -15.29 26.28
CA ALA A 113 -16.02 -14.33 26.31
C ALA A 113 -14.77 -14.89 25.63
N ASN A 114 -14.50 -16.19 25.73
CA ASN A 114 -13.36 -16.84 25.08
C ASN A 114 -13.48 -16.79 23.55
N SER A 115 -14.65 -17.14 23.02
CA SER A 115 -14.95 -17.09 21.58
C SER A 115 -14.82 -15.67 21.02
N ARG A 116 -15.35 -14.66 21.74
CA ARG A 116 -15.22 -13.26 21.34
C ARG A 116 -13.78 -12.78 21.37
N ALA A 117 -13.02 -13.11 22.42
CA ALA A 117 -11.62 -12.73 22.53
C ALA A 117 -10.77 -13.36 21.41
N ARG A 118 -11.00 -14.64 21.09
CA ARG A 118 -10.32 -15.33 19.99
C ARG A 118 -10.59 -14.66 18.64
N LYS A 119 -11.87 -14.42 18.31
CA LYS A 119 -12.25 -13.75 17.05
C LYS A 119 -11.69 -12.35 16.94
N ALA A 120 -11.69 -11.59 18.04
CA ALA A 120 -11.07 -10.27 18.09
C ALA A 120 -9.55 -10.36 17.82
N GLY A 121 -8.87 -11.34 18.40
CA GLY A 121 -7.44 -11.58 18.19
C GLY A 121 -7.11 -11.97 16.75
N GLU A 122 -7.88 -12.87 16.15
CA GLU A 122 -7.74 -13.26 14.74
C GLU A 122 -7.91 -12.06 13.80
N ALA A 123 -8.90 -11.21 14.10
CA ALA A 123 -9.16 -9.99 13.36
C ALA A 123 -8.03 -8.94 13.56
N LEU A 124 -7.51 -8.77 14.78
CA LEU A 124 -6.33 -7.92 15.03
C LEU A 124 -5.09 -8.40 14.26
N GLY A 125 -4.83 -9.71 14.26
CA GLY A 125 -3.72 -10.29 13.51
C GLY A 125 -3.85 -10.01 12.01
N THR A 126 -5.05 -10.18 11.46
CA THR A 126 -5.35 -9.86 10.05
C THR A 126 -5.18 -8.37 9.75
N TRP A 127 -5.69 -7.50 10.62
CA TRP A 127 -5.54 -6.05 10.49
C TRP A 127 -4.06 -5.66 10.49
N SER A 128 -3.27 -6.18 11.43
CA SER A 128 -1.83 -5.92 11.50
C SER A 128 -1.09 -6.42 10.26
N ALA A 129 -1.39 -7.62 9.77
CA ALA A 129 -0.76 -8.17 8.56
C ALA A 129 -1.08 -7.33 7.31
N ALA A 130 -2.31 -6.82 7.23
CA ALA A 130 -2.78 -6.03 6.10
C ALA A 130 -2.18 -4.61 6.02
N LEU A 131 -1.46 -4.15 7.04
CA LEU A 131 -0.71 -2.89 6.97
C LEU A 131 0.33 -2.93 5.84
N GLY A 132 1.11 -4.00 5.72
CA GLY A 132 2.17 -4.12 4.72
C GLY A 132 3.21 -2.99 4.75
N ALA A 133 4.05 -2.89 3.71
CA ALA A 133 5.04 -1.82 3.59
C ALA A 133 4.44 -0.51 3.05
N LEU A 134 4.98 0.62 3.49
CA LEU A 134 4.67 1.94 2.90
C LEU A 134 5.38 2.09 1.54
N PRO A 135 4.70 2.63 0.51
CA PRO A 135 5.36 2.98 -0.74
C PRO A 135 6.32 4.16 -0.55
N GLY A 136 7.51 4.10 -1.15
CA GLY A 136 8.44 5.21 -1.18
C GLY A 136 7.92 6.39 -2.03
N VAL A 137 8.39 7.59 -1.73
CA VAL A 137 8.07 8.79 -2.54
C VAL A 137 8.66 8.62 -3.95
N PRO A 138 7.88 8.85 -5.03
CA PRO A 138 8.38 8.80 -6.40
C PRO A 138 9.64 9.63 -6.59
N ALA A 139 10.63 9.11 -7.31
CA ALA A 139 11.81 9.90 -7.67
C ALA A 139 11.45 10.90 -8.77
N ARG A 140 12.09 12.07 -8.75
CA ARG A 140 12.06 13.01 -9.88
C ARG A 140 12.85 12.39 -11.05
N THR A 141 12.34 12.55 -12.26
CA THR A 141 13.08 12.14 -13.45
C THR A 141 14.24 13.12 -13.72
N ASP A 142 15.45 12.60 -13.92
CA ASP A 142 16.61 13.41 -14.32
C ASP A 142 16.49 13.79 -15.79
N THR A 143 16.35 15.08 -16.07
CA THR A 143 16.23 15.64 -17.41
C THR A 143 17.50 16.37 -17.87
N SER A 144 18.61 16.28 -17.12
CA SER A 144 19.86 17.02 -17.40
C SER A 144 20.47 16.72 -18.79
N SER A 145 20.16 15.56 -19.36
CA SER A 145 20.63 15.10 -20.67
C SER A 145 19.60 15.26 -21.80
N VAL A 146 18.40 15.77 -21.52
CA VAL A 146 17.33 15.91 -22.50
C VAL A 146 17.46 17.26 -23.22
N ALA A 147 17.79 17.21 -24.52
CA ALA A 147 18.03 18.42 -25.33
C ALA A 147 16.75 19.13 -25.81
N ASP A 148 15.62 18.41 -25.89
CA ASP A 148 14.35 18.96 -26.38
C ASP A 148 13.54 19.61 -25.23
N PRO A 149 13.29 20.94 -25.27
CA PRO A 149 12.53 21.63 -24.25
C PRO A 149 11.08 21.13 -24.10
N ALA A 150 10.44 20.68 -25.19
CA ALA A 150 9.08 20.15 -25.14
C ALA A 150 9.03 18.80 -24.41
N VAL A 151 10.06 17.96 -24.62
CA VAL A 151 10.21 16.70 -23.90
C VAL A 151 10.48 16.95 -22.41
N CYS A 152 11.34 17.89 -22.07
CA CYS A 152 11.57 18.32 -20.67
C CYS A 152 10.27 18.80 -20.00
N ALA A 153 9.47 19.62 -20.71
CA ALA A 153 8.20 20.11 -20.20
C ALA A 153 7.18 18.98 -19.98
N ALA A 154 7.10 18.02 -20.90
CA ALA A 154 6.24 16.86 -20.77
C ALA A 154 6.64 15.96 -19.58
N ILE A 155 7.95 15.70 -19.40
CA ILE A 155 8.46 14.94 -18.25
C ILE A 155 8.13 15.65 -16.94
N LYS A 156 8.34 16.97 -16.86
CA LYS A 156 8.00 17.76 -15.68
C LYS A 156 6.50 17.70 -15.36
N GLN A 157 5.64 17.72 -16.37
CA GLN A 157 4.19 17.58 -16.19
C GLN A 157 3.81 16.18 -15.67
N ASP A 158 4.44 15.13 -16.18
CA ASP A 158 4.26 13.75 -15.68
C ASP A 158 4.71 13.63 -14.22
N ASP A 159 5.91 14.13 -13.90
CA ASP A 159 6.43 14.20 -12.53
C ASP A 159 5.45 14.91 -11.59
N LYS A 160 4.90 16.06 -12.02
CA LYS A 160 3.89 16.81 -11.27
C LYS A 160 2.64 15.98 -11.01
N ALA A 161 2.15 15.24 -12.00
CA ALA A 161 1.00 14.35 -11.84
C ALA A 161 1.30 13.21 -10.85
N ARG A 162 2.47 12.57 -10.94
CA ARG A 162 2.90 11.49 -10.03
C ARG A 162 3.00 11.97 -8.58
N PHE A 163 3.60 13.13 -8.34
CA PHE A 163 3.67 13.70 -6.98
C PHE A 163 2.29 14.08 -6.44
N ASN A 164 1.42 14.69 -7.24
CA ASN A 164 0.06 15.03 -6.81
C ASN A 164 -0.77 13.79 -6.46
N ALA A 165 -0.66 12.72 -7.25
CA ALA A 165 -1.29 11.44 -6.95
C ALA A 165 -0.77 10.86 -5.62
N TYR A 166 0.55 10.87 -5.42
CA TYR A 166 1.15 10.41 -4.16
C TYR A 166 0.73 11.24 -2.95
N ILE A 167 0.68 12.56 -3.08
CA ILE A 167 0.21 13.49 -2.02
C ILE A 167 -1.25 13.19 -1.66
N THR A 168 -2.10 12.94 -2.66
CA THR A 168 -3.52 12.59 -2.46
C THR A 168 -3.64 11.27 -1.71
N TRP A 169 -2.90 10.24 -2.13
CA TRP A 169 -2.84 8.95 -1.44
C TRP A 169 -2.36 9.11 0.01
N ALA A 170 -1.25 9.81 0.23
CA ALA A 170 -0.66 9.96 1.57
C ALA A 170 -1.58 10.74 2.52
N GLY A 171 -2.26 11.77 2.02
CA GLY A 171 -3.28 12.50 2.80
C GLY A 171 -4.49 11.63 3.17
N GLY A 172 -4.95 10.81 2.22
CA GLY A 172 -6.00 9.80 2.48
C GLY A 172 -5.55 8.76 3.51
N GLU A 173 -4.32 8.28 3.40
CA GLU A 173 -3.74 7.28 4.32
C GLU A 173 -3.60 7.85 5.74
N GLN A 174 -3.19 9.11 5.92
CA GLN A 174 -3.17 9.74 7.26
C GLN A 174 -4.57 9.75 7.91
N SER A 175 -5.59 10.13 7.14
CA SER A 175 -6.98 10.19 7.62
C SER A 175 -7.51 8.80 7.99
N ARG A 176 -7.16 7.78 7.19
CA ARG A 176 -7.47 6.38 7.47
C ARG A 176 -6.77 5.90 8.74
N LEU A 177 -5.48 6.17 8.89
CA LEU A 177 -4.70 5.80 10.09
C LEU A 177 -5.27 6.46 11.35
N ASP A 178 -5.72 7.72 11.28
CA ASP A 178 -6.39 8.39 12.40
C ASP A 178 -7.69 7.68 12.83
N THR A 179 -8.46 7.17 11.87
CA THR A 179 -9.65 6.37 12.15
C THR A 179 -9.27 5.01 12.76
N GLU A 180 -8.28 4.35 12.18
CA GLU A 180 -7.78 3.05 12.63
C GLU A 180 -7.18 3.12 14.06
N ILE A 181 -6.44 4.17 14.40
CA ILE A 181 -5.93 4.40 15.76
C ILE A 181 -7.10 4.51 16.74
N LYS A 182 -8.15 5.27 16.41
CA LYS A 182 -9.35 5.40 17.26
C LYS A 182 -10.06 4.06 17.47
N ARG A 183 -10.13 3.22 16.44
CA ARG A 183 -10.72 1.87 16.55
C ARG A 183 -9.89 0.97 17.47
N ALA A 184 -8.56 1.01 17.35
CA ALA A 184 -7.67 0.26 18.24
C ALA A 184 -7.78 0.76 19.69
N GLU A 185 -7.86 2.09 19.90
CA GLU A 185 -8.12 2.68 21.21
C GLU A 185 -9.46 2.25 21.80
N ASN A 186 -10.51 2.18 20.98
CA ASN A 186 -11.82 1.75 21.41
C ASN A 186 -11.79 0.31 21.93
N LEU A 187 -11.07 -0.59 21.24
CA LEU A 187 -10.86 -1.96 21.70
C LEU A 187 -10.15 -2.00 23.06
N ILE A 188 -9.06 -1.23 23.21
CA ILE A 188 -8.28 -1.16 24.46
C ILE A 188 -9.11 -0.60 25.62
N LYS A 189 -9.92 0.44 25.37
CA LYS A 189 -10.79 1.06 26.39
C LYS A 189 -11.90 0.14 26.88
N ASN A 190 -12.22 -0.90 26.12
CA ASN A 190 -13.23 -1.89 26.46
C ASN A 190 -12.62 -3.22 26.95
N ASP A 191 -11.40 -3.20 27.51
CA ASP A 191 -10.72 -4.38 28.06
C ASP A 191 -11.61 -5.21 29.01
N ALA A 192 -12.38 -4.55 29.87
CA ALA A 192 -13.29 -5.15 30.83
C ALA A 192 -14.38 -6.03 30.17
N ARG A 193 -14.72 -5.78 28.90
CA ARG A 193 -15.66 -6.62 28.12
C ARG A 193 -15.11 -7.99 27.77
N PHE A 194 -13.80 -8.19 27.92
CA PHE A 194 -13.10 -9.46 27.73
C PHE A 194 -12.53 -10.01 29.04
N ALA A 195 -12.84 -9.39 30.19
CA ALA A 195 -12.37 -9.87 31.49
C ALA A 195 -12.83 -11.32 31.73
N GLY A 196 -11.90 -12.15 32.19
CA GLY A 196 -12.13 -13.59 32.41
C GLY A 196 -11.99 -14.46 31.16
N ALA A 197 -11.76 -13.87 29.97
CA ALA A 197 -11.48 -14.67 28.78
C ALA A 197 -10.03 -15.19 28.77
N ASP A 198 -9.87 -16.46 28.37
CA ASP A 198 -8.59 -17.06 28.01
C ASP A 198 -7.97 -16.28 26.85
N GLY A 199 -6.78 -15.74 27.06
CA GLY A 199 -6.10 -14.89 26.07
C GLY A 199 -6.47 -13.42 26.12
N HIS A 200 -7.31 -12.95 27.06
CA HIS A 200 -7.61 -11.53 27.25
C HIS A 200 -6.34 -10.66 27.31
N LYS A 201 -5.35 -11.05 28.12
CA LYS A 201 -4.09 -10.30 28.23
C LYS A 201 -3.39 -10.19 26.88
N ARG A 202 -3.28 -11.29 26.14
CA ARG A 202 -2.66 -11.33 24.82
C ARG A 202 -3.40 -10.43 23.83
N LEU A 203 -4.74 -10.47 23.81
CA LEU A 203 -5.56 -9.60 22.98
C LEU A 203 -5.27 -8.11 23.26
N MET A 204 -5.17 -7.72 24.54
CA MET A 204 -4.88 -6.33 24.92
C MET A 204 -3.45 -5.92 24.54
N ASP A 205 -2.48 -6.81 24.69
CA ASP A 205 -1.09 -6.56 24.29
C ASP A 205 -0.98 -6.41 22.76
N GLU A 206 -1.68 -7.25 21.99
CA GLU A 206 -1.78 -7.14 20.52
C GLU A 206 -2.46 -5.83 20.10
N ALA A 207 -3.55 -5.44 20.76
CA ALA A 207 -4.26 -4.19 20.49
C ALA A 207 -3.36 -2.95 20.73
N LYS A 208 -2.63 -2.94 21.86
CA LYS A 208 -1.66 -1.88 22.19
C LYS A 208 -0.50 -1.83 21.20
N SER A 209 0.02 -2.99 20.82
CA SER A 209 1.08 -3.10 19.81
C SER A 209 0.64 -2.57 18.45
N LEU A 210 -0.56 -2.96 18.01
CA LEU A 210 -1.16 -2.46 16.77
C LEU A 210 -1.34 -0.94 16.83
N LYS A 211 -1.87 -0.40 17.92
CA LYS A 211 -2.02 1.05 18.11
C LYS A 211 -0.68 1.79 17.95
N SER A 212 0.37 1.31 18.62
CA SER A 212 1.72 1.89 18.52
C SER A 212 2.26 1.84 17.08
N THR A 213 2.02 0.73 16.38
CA THR A 213 2.41 0.57 14.97
C THR A 213 1.67 1.55 14.07
N LEU A 214 0.36 1.72 14.27
CA LEU A 214 -0.46 2.69 13.52
C LEU A 214 -0.01 4.14 13.77
N GLU A 215 0.31 4.49 15.02
CA GLU A 215 0.85 5.81 15.39
C GLU A 215 2.22 6.06 14.75
N SER A 216 3.13 5.08 14.77
CA SER A 216 4.42 5.18 14.08
C SER A 216 4.22 5.38 12.58
N ARG A 217 3.38 4.53 11.97
CA ARG A 217 3.08 4.60 10.54
C ARG A 217 2.46 5.93 10.13
N ARG A 218 1.62 6.52 10.98
CA ARG A 218 1.04 7.85 10.73
C ARG A 218 2.13 8.93 10.66
N LYS A 219 3.14 8.85 11.53
CA LYS A 219 4.30 9.75 11.49
C LYS A 219 5.10 9.54 10.21
N ASP A 220 5.38 8.29 9.86
CA ASP A 220 6.12 7.94 8.64
C ASP A 220 5.42 8.46 7.38
N VAL A 221 4.10 8.27 7.28
CA VAL A 221 3.30 8.83 6.17
C VAL A 221 3.34 10.36 6.16
N GLY A 222 3.38 11.00 7.33
CA GLY A 222 3.57 12.45 7.45
C GLY A 222 4.89 12.94 6.86
N GLU A 223 5.99 12.25 7.15
CA GLU A 223 7.31 12.56 6.57
C GLU A 223 7.37 12.29 5.06
N LEU A 224 6.74 11.21 4.60
CA LEU A 224 6.62 10.90 3.17
C LEU A 224 5.80 11.97 2.43
N LEU A 225 4.68 12.42 3.01
CA LEU A 225 3.85 13.50 2.48
C LEU A 225 4.62 14.82 2.39
N LYS A 226 5.39 15.17 3.43
CA LYS A 226 6.26 16.34 3.44
C LYS A 226 7.30 16.25 2.33
N THR A 227 8.00 15.13 2.23
CA THR A 227 9.00 14.88 1.18
C THR A 227 8.41 14.98 -0.23
N ALA A 228 7.21 14.45 -0.45
CA ALA A 228 6.52 14.54 -1.74
C ALA A 228 6.17 15.99 -2.12
N ARG A 229 5.71 16.80 -1.15
CA ARG A 229 5.44 18.23 -1.35
C ARG A 229 6.70 19.03 -1.66
N GLU A 230 7.80 18.74 -0.97
CA GLU A 230 9.09 19.38 -1.22
C GLU A 230 9.61 19.05 -2.63
N ARG A 231 9.51 17.79 -3.06
CA ARG A 231 9.88 17.38 -4.43
C ARG A 231 9.02 18.06 -5.48
N LEU A 232 7.69 18.10 -5.27
CA LEU A 232 6.76 18.80 -6.15
C LEU A 232 7.12 20.29 -6.28
N ALA A 233 7.37 20.98 -5.16
CA ALA A 233 7.75 22.39 -5.15
C ALA A 233 9.11 22.64 -5.83
N SER A 234 10.02 21.65 -5.81
CA SER A 234 11.32 21.75 -6.48
C SER A 234 11.25 21.59 -7.99
N LEU A 235 10.15 21.05 -8.55
CA LEU A 235 9.98 20.98 -10.01
C LEU A 235 9.81 22.35 -10.63
N ASP A 236 9.24 23.30 -9.88
CA ASP A 236 8.94 24.66 -10.34
C ASP A 236 10.10 25.65 -10.13
N ARG A 237 11.23 25.18 -9.59
CA ARG A 237 12.50 25.93 -9.47
C ARG A 237 13.48 25.50 -10.55
#